data_AF-A0A0A2F634-F1
#
_entry.id   AF-A0A0A2F634-F1
#
_cell.length_a   1.000
_cell.length_b   1.000
_cell.length_c   1.000
_cell.angle_alpha   90.00
_cell.angle_beta   90.00
_cell.angle_gamma   90.00
#
_symmetry.space_group_name_H-M   'P 1'
#
loop_
_entity.id
_entity.type
_entity.pdbx_description
1 polymer ?
#
loop_
_entity_poly.entity_id
_entity_poly.type
_entity_poly.pdbx_seq_one_letter_code
_entity_poly.pdbx_strand_id
1 'polypeptide(L)'
;MSKKHLQNSELETQVEEAMVQGEQFLEKNLKKILIALGALILIGVGAFVYVNKVSKPAAEKASAAMYVAEDRFLMGQDSTALKGEGIANMGFEAIQKEYSGSAAANLSYAYAGICLYDAGKYQEALDALKQFAAKDAYVAPSIQRLIGDCYAQLGQIKDAASAYEKAASMADNDAIAPSCLIKAGHAYEKLGDPKKALELYQSIKTKYYTAPEAQTVEADIIRATAAVK
;
A
#
# COMPACT_ATOMS: atom_id res chain seq x y z
N MET A 1 16.27 -49.97 -47.05
CA MET A 1 14.97 -49.48 -46.54
C MET A 1 14.65 -49.98 -45.12
N SER A 2 15.59 -49.99 -44.16
CA SER A 2 15.37 -50.71 -42.89
C SER A 2 15.24 -49.83 -41.63
N LYS A 3 16.06 -48.78 -41.45
CA LYS A 3 16.01 -47.94 -40.23
C LYS A 3 14.77 -47.04 -40.11
N LYS A 4 14.29 -46.46 -41.22
CA LYS A 4 13.18 -45.50 -41.23
C LYS A 4 11.81 -46.16 -40.96
N HIS A 5 11.64 -47.42 -41.36
CA HIS A 5 10.43 -48.20 -41.07
C HIS A 5 10.40 -48.74 -39.64
N LEU A 6 11.55 -49.15 -39.09
CA LEU A 6 11.65 -49.54 -37.68
C LEU A 6 11.32 -48.37 -36.74
N GLN A 7 11.86 -47.20 -37.04
CA GLN A 7 11.67 -45.99 -36.23
C GLN A 7 10.22 -45.47 -36.28
N ASN A 8 9.52 -45.65 -37.40
CA ASN A 8 8.09 -45.35 -37.50
C ASN A 8 7.23 -46.36 -36.73
N SER A 9 7.57 -47.65 -36.76
CA SER A 9 6.85 -48.70 -36.04
C SER A 9 7.02 -48.57 -34.52
N GLU A 10 8.21 -48.21 -34.03
CA GLU A 10 8.46 -47.92 -32.61
C GLU A 10 7.71 -46.67 -32.15
N LEU A 11 7.63 -45.63 -32.99
CA LEU A 11 6.86 -44.42 -32.70
C LEU A 11 5.36 -44.72 -32.65
N GLU A 12 4.83 -45.50 -33.59
CA GLU A 12 3.43 -45.95 -33.59
C GLU A 12 3.09 -46.75 -32.33
N THR A 13 3.98 -47.66 -31.91
CA THR A 13 3.80 -48.46 -30.69
C THR A 13 3.83 -47.59 -29.43
N GLN A 14 4.74 -46.62 -29.34
CA GLN A 14 4.79 -45.68 -28.21
C GLN A 14 3.56 -44.78 -28.15
N VAL A 15 3.03 -44.36 -29.31
CA VAL A 15 1.79 -43.59 -29.40
C VAL A 15 0.60 -44.42 -28.94
N GLU A 16 0.50 -45.68 -29.37
CA GLU A 16 -0.59 -46.58 -29.00
C GLU A 16 -0.55 -46.93 -27.50
N GLU A 17 0.63 -47.22 -26.93
CA GLU A 17 0.80 -47.42 -25.49
C GLU A 17 0.43 -46.18 -24.68
N ALA A 18 0.84 -44.98 -25.13
CA ALA A 18 0.50 -43.73 -24.47
C ALA A 18 -1.03 -43.46 -24.51
N MET A 19 -1.68 -43.79 -25.62
CA MET A 19 -3.14 -43.69 -25.76
C MET A 19 -3.86 -44.65 -24.80
N VAL A 20 -3.47 -45.92 -24.77
CA VAL A 20 -4.08 -46.93 -23.88
C VAL A 20 -3.87 -46.57 -22.42
N GLN A 21 -2.69 -46.07 -22.04
CA GLN A 21 -2.43 -45.60 -20.67
C GLN A 21 -3.27 -44.36 -20.32
N GLY A 22 -3.44 -43.43 -21.25
CA GLY A 22 -4.30 -42.26 -21.10
C GLY A 22 -5.77 -42.62 -20.92
N GLU A 23 -6.27 -43.55 -21.73
CA GLU A 23 -7.64 -44.09 -21.64
C GLU A 23 -7.87 -44.79 -20.30
N GLN A 24 -6.97 -45.69 -19.89
CA GLN A 24 -7.07 -46.37 -18.59
C GLN A 24 -6.99 -45.40 -17.40
N PHE A 25 -6.19 -44.33 -17.50
CA PHE A 25 -6.12 -43.30 -16.47
C PHE A 25 -7.43 -42.52 -16.37
N LEU A 26 -7.99 -42.12 -17.51
CA LEU A 26 -9.28 -41.43 -17.57
C LEU A 26 -10.38 -42.33 -17.04
N GLU A 27 -10.52 -43.57 -17.52
CA GLU A 27 -11.55 -44.50 -17.03
C GLU A 27 -11.48 -44.71 -15.51
N LYS A 28 -10.27 -44.88 -14.96
CA LYS A 28 -10.08 -45.06 -13.50
C LYS A 28 -10.36 -43.80 -12.70
N ASN A 29 -10.08 -42.61 -13.24
CA ASN A 29 -10.16 -41.34 -12.51
C ASN A 29 -11.30 -40.41 -12.93
N LEU A 30 -12.10 -40.77 -13.94
CA LEU A 30 -13.13 -39.90 -14.53
C LEU A 30 -14.09 -39.37 -13.46
N LYS A 31 -14.54 -40.21 -12.53
CA LYS A 31 -15.40 -39.79 -11.41
C LYS A 31 -14.72 -38.75 -10.52
N LYS A 32 -13.43 -38.92 -10.20
CA LYS A 32 -12.67 -37.96 -9.38
C LYS A 32 -12.45 -36.65 -10.13
N ILE A 33 -12.14 -36.72 -11.43
CA ILE A 33 -11.98 -35.55 -12.29
C ILE A 33 -13.29 -34.78 -12.40
N LEU A 34 -14.41 -35.45 -12.64
CA LEU A 34 -15.74 -34.82 -12.71
C LEU A 34 -16.14 -34.19 -11.37
N ILE A 35 -15.85 -34.84 -10.24
CA ILE A 35 -16.07 -34.26 -8.91
C ILE A 35 -15.20 -33.02 -8.71
N ALA A 36 -13.92 -33.08 -9.08
CA ALA A 36 -13.00 -31.95 -8.97
C ALA A 36 -13.44 -30.77 -9.85
N LEU A 37 -13.85 -31.03 -11.10
CA LEU A 37 -14.39 -30.03 -12.01
C LEU A 37 -15.70 -29.43 -11.47
N GLY A 38 -16.60 -30.27 -10.96
CA GLY A 38 -17.84 -29.81 -10.32
C GLY A 38 -17.56 -28.91 -9.11
N ALA A 39 -16.60 -29.27 -8.27
CA ALA A 39 -16.18 -28.46 -7.13
C ALA A 39 -15.60 -27.10 -7.57
N LEU A 40 -14.75 -27.08 -8.61
CA LEU A 40 -14.20 -25.84 -9.17
C LEU A 40 -15.30 -24.93 -9.74
N ILE A 41 -16.27 -25.49 -10.47
CA ILE A 41 -17.42 -24.74 -10.99
C ILE A 41 -18.24 -24.17 -9.84
N LEU A 42 -18.52 -24.95 -8.79
CA LEU A 42 -19.28 -24.48 -7.63
C LEU A 42 -18.56 -23.33 -6.90
N ILE A 43 -17.24 -23.43 -6.73
CA ILE A 43 -16.42 -22.33 -6.17
C ILE A 43 -16.52 -21.10 -7.07
N GLY A 44 -16.38 -21.27 -8.40
CA GLY A 44 -16.47 -20.18 -9.37
C GLY A 44 -17.84 -19.48 -9.36
N VAL A 45 -18.94 -20.24 -9.34
CA VAL A 45 -20.30 -19.71 -9.25
C VAL A 45 -20.54 -19.01 -7.92
N GLY A 46 -20.09 -19.61 -6.81
CA GLY A 46 -20.16 -18.98 -5.49
C GLY A 46 -19.42 -17.64 -5.45
N ALA A 47 -18.19 -17.60 -5.97
CA ALA A 47 -17.41 -16.38 -6.10
C ALA A 47 -18.09 -15.34 -7.00
N PHE A 48 -18.63 -15.76 -8.14
CA PHE A 48 -19.35 -14.87 -9.06
C PHE A 48 -20.59 -14.24 -8.43
N VAL A 49 -21.40 -15.03 -7.72
CA VAL A 49 -22.59 -14.53 -7.00
C VAL A 49 -22.18 -13.58 -5.89
N TYR A 50 -21.18 -13.94 -5.08
CA TYR A 50 -20.68 -13.09 -4.01
C TYR A 50 -20.19 -11.73 -4.54
N VAL A 51 -19.37 -11.73 -5.60
CA VAL A 51 -18.85 -10.49 -6.21
C VAL A 51 -19.98 -9.62 -6.75
N ASN A 52 -20.96 -10.18 -7.47
CA ASN A 52 -21.99 -9.38 -8.12
C ASN A 52 -23.14 -8.95 -7.20
N LYS A 53 -23.48 -9.73 -6.17
CA LYS A 53 -24.63 -9.45 -5.29
C LYS A 53 -24.25 -8.86 -3.94
N VAL A 54 -23.00 -9.04 -3.50
CA VAL A 54 -22.53 -8.55 -2.18
C VAL A 54 -21.43 -7.52 -2.36
N SER A 55 -20.30 -7.87 -3.00
CA SER A 55 -19.13 -6.99 -3.03
C SER A 55 -19.34 -5.72 -3.87
N LYS A 56 -19.89 -5.83 -5.08
CA LYS A 56 -20.12 -4.65 -5.95
C LYS A 56 -21.10 -3.64 -5.34
N PRO A 57 -22.31 -4.02 -4.89
CA PRO A 57 -23.23 -3.07 -4.25
C PRO A 57 -22.68 -2.46 -2.96
N ALA A 58 -21.93 -3.24 -2.18
CA ALA A 58 -21.27 -2.73 -0.98
C ALA A 58 -20.20 -1.69 -1.34
N ALA A 59 -19.39 -1.94 -2.37
CA ALA A 59 -18.38 -1.01 -2.85
C ALA A 59 -19.00 0.30 -3.37
N GLU A 60 -20.11 0.24 -4.10
CA GLU A 60 -20.82 1.45 -4.56
C GLU A 60 -21.32 2.30 -3.38
N LYS A 61 -21.93 1.68 -2.37
CA LYS A 61 -22.36 2.39 -1.15
C LYS A 61 -21.18 2.97 -0.37
N ALA A 62 -20.08 2.22 -0.27
CA ALA A 62 -18.87 2.67 0.39
C ALA A 62 -18.27 3.90 -0.30
N SER A 63 -18.22 3.90 -1.64
CA SER A 63 -17.75 5.04 -2.43
C SER A 63 -18.67 6.26 -2.29
N ALA A 64 -19.99 6.08 -2.25
CA ALA A 64 -20.93 7.17 -2.02
C ALA A 64 -20.79 7.79 -0.63
N ALA A 65 -20.62 6.95 0.41
CA ALA A 65 -20.35 7.41 1.77
C ALA A 65 -19.00 8.14 1.86
N MET A 66 -17.97 7.60 1.21
CA MET A 66 -16.65 8.21 1.12
C MET A 66 -16.71 9.61 0.52
N TYR A 67 -17.44 9.78 -0.58
CA TYR A 67 -17.61 11.08 -1.23
C TYR A 67 -18.19 12.14 -0.29
N VAL A 68 -19.20 11.78 0.52
CA VAL A 68 -19.79 12.69 1.51
C VAL A 68 -18.81 13.04 2.62
N ALA A 69 -18.01 12.07 3.10
CA ALA A 69 -17.00 12.31 4.11
C ALA A 69 -15.84 13.18 3.59
N GLU A 70 -15.39 12.95 2.35
CA GLU A 70 -14.37 13.75 1.67
C GLU A 70 -14.82 15.19 1.45
N ASP A 71 -16.05 15.43 1.01
CA ASP A 71 -16.59 16.78 0.84
C ASP A 71 -16.51 17.60 2.14
N ARG A 72 -16.87 16.97 3.27
CA ARG A 72 -16.76 17.58 4.61
C ARG A 72 -15.32 17.86 5.00
N PHE A 73 -14.41 16.93 4.71
CA PHE A 73 -12.98 17.12 4.95
C PHE A 73 -12.45 18.31 4.14
N LEU A 74 -12.82 18.41 2.85
CA LEU A 74 -12.44 19.53 1.99
C LEU A 74 -13.03 20.87 2.44
N MET A 75 -14.18 20.86 3.12
CA MET A 75 -14.76 22.02 3.80
C MET A 75 -14.09 22.36 5.14
N GLY A 76 -13.06 21.61 5.57
CA GLY A 76 -12.38 21.78 6.86
C GLY A 76 -13.21 21.31 8.06
N GLN A 77 -14.23 20.48 7.84
CA GLN A 77 -15.09 19.93 8.88
C GLN A 77 -14.57 18.58 9.39
N ASP A 78 -13.30 18.52 9.79
CA ASP A 78 -12.59 17.27 10.08
C ASP A 78 -13.28 16.39 11.12
N SER A 79 -13.84 16.99 12.18
CA SER A 79 -14.60 16.24 13.19
C SER A 79 -15.84 15.57 12.59
N THR A 80 -16.56 16.29 11.74
CA THR A 80 -17.75 15.80 11.03
C THR A 80 -17.38 14.78 9.96
N ALA A 81 -16.26 14.96 9.27
CA ALA A 81 -15.74 14.02 8.29
C ALA A 81 -15.28 12.70 8.95
N LEU A 82 -14.65 12.78 10.13
CA LEU A 82 -14.19 11.63 10.89
C LEU A 82 -15.35 10.83 11.50
N LYS A 83 -16.27 11.49 12.21
CA LYS A 83 -17.34 10.85 12.99
C LYS A 83 -18.62 10.61 12.19
N GLY A 84 -18.91 11.49 11.23
CA GLY A 84 -20.18 11.51 10.52
C GLY A 84 -21.33 12.05 11.36
N GLU A 85 -22.52 12.04 10.77
CA GLU A 85 -23.78 12.49 11.36
C GLU A 85 -24.84 11.39 11.26
N GLY A 86 -24.45 10.16 11.62
CA GLY A 86 -25.29 8.98 11.61
C GLY A 86 -25.23 8.17 10.31
N ILE A 87 -26.15 7.21 10.17
CA ILE A 87 -26.10 6.17 9.12
C ILE A 87 -26.21 6.74 7.70
N ALA A 88 -26.95 7.84 7.52
CA ALA A 88 -27.10 8.49 6.22
C ALA A 88 -25.86 9.31 5.80
N ASN A 89 -25.04 9.71 6.77
CA ASN A 89 -23.93 10.64 6.61
C ASN A 89 -22.70 10.09 7.35
N MET A 90 -22.24 8.92 6.90
CA MET A 90 -21.14 8.22 7.55
C MET A 90 -19.85 9.02 7.47
N GLY A 91 -19.10 9.06 8.57
CA GLY A 91 -17.72 9.53 8.58
C GLY A 91 -16.73 8.40 8.29
N PHE A 92 -15.45 8.74 8.19
CA PHE A 92 -14.38 7.79 7.89
C PHE A 92 -14.36 6.59 8.84
N GLU A 93 -14.60 6.76 10.14
CA GLU A 93 -14.63 5.65 11.10
C GLU A 93 -15.76 4.66 10.83
N ALA A 94 -16.93 5.16 10.47
CA ALA A 94 -18.07 4.31 10.15
C ALA A 94 -17.83 3.57 8.83
N ILE A 95 -17.21 4.21 7.84
CA ILE A 95 -16.89 3.58 6.55
C ILE A 95 -15.87 2.44 6.74
N GLN A 96 -14.84 2.65 7.55
CA GLN A 96 -13.85 1.61 7.89
C GLN A 96 -14.51 0.35 8.47
N LYS A 97 -15.49 0.54 9.36
CA LYS A 97 -16.18 -0.56 10.05
C LYS A 97 -17.18 -1.28 9.14
N GLU A 98 -18.08 -0.55 8.50
CA GLU A 98 -19.20 -1.13 7.74
C GLU A 98 -18.78 -1.66 6.37
N TYR A 99 -17.71 -1.09 5.78
CA TYR A 99 -17.22 -1.47 4.46
C TYR A 99 -15.79 -2.02 4.49
N SER A 100 -15.41 -2.69 5.60
CA SER A 100 -14.10 -3.30 5.76
C SER A 100 -13.72 -4.17 4.56
N GLY A 101 -12.48 -4.00 4.07
CA GLY A 101 -11.96 -4.67 2.88
C GLY A 101 -12.29 -3.99 1.54
N SER A 102 -13.09 -2.92 1.53
CA SER A 102 -13.29 -2.08 0.34
C SER A 102 -12.16 -1.06 0.15
N ALA A 103 -12.00 -0.56 -1.07
CA ALA A 103 -11.06 0.53 -1.36
C ALA A 103 -11.40 1.83 -0.61
N ALA A 104 -12.70 2.12 -0.44
CA ALA A 104 -13.18 3.27 0.33
C ALA A 104 -12.83 3.16 1.82
N ALA A 105 -12.98 1.97 2.42
CA ALA A 105 -12.55 1.73 3.80
C ALA A 105 -11.03 1.86 3.95
N ASN A 106 -10.25 1.37 2.98
CA ASN A 106 -8.81 1.57 2.98
C ASN A 106 -8.46 3.06 2.96
N LEU A 107 -9.01 3.83 2.02
CA LEU A 107 -8.75 5.26 1.90
C LEU A 107 -9.23 6.06 3.13
N SER A 108 -10.33 5.63 3.76
CA SER A 108 -10.83 6.23 5.01
C SER A 108 -9.81 6.18 6.14
N TYR A 109 -8.90 5.19 6.19
CA TYR A 109 -7.84 5.17 7.20
C TYR A 109 -6.85 6.33 7.03
N ALA A 110 -6.51 6.69 5.78
CA ALA A 110 -5.64 7.82 5.50
C ALA A 110 -6.27 9.15 5.95
N TYR A 111 -7.51 9.42 5.53
CA TYR A 111 -8.21 10.64 5.93
C TYR A 111 -8.49 10.71 7.43
N ALA A 112 -8.91 9.60 8.05
CA ALA A 112 -9.09 9.56 9.50
C ALA A 112 -7.78 9.88 10.22
N GLY A 113 -6.67 9.32 9.76
CA GLY A 113 -5.34 9.61 10.29
C GLY A 113 -4.96 11.10 10.17
N ILE A 114 -5.28 11.75 9.05
CA ILE A 114 -5.06 13.19 8.86
C ILE A 114 -5.93 14.00 9.85
N CYS A 115 -7.23 13.74 9.90
CA CYS A 115 -8.15 14.42 10.83
C CYS A 115 -7.69 14.27 12.30
N LEU A 116 -7.22 13.08 12.67
CA LEU A 116 -6.72 12.80 14.02
C LEU A 116 -5.40 13.52 14.30
N TYR A 117 -4.50 13.59 13.32
CA TYR A 117 -3.25 14.34 13.44
C TYR A 117 -3.52 15.83 13.63
N ASP A 118 -4.42 16.41 12.84
CA ASP A 118 -4.81 17.82 12.93
C ASP A 118 -5.52 18.14 14.25
N ALA A 119 -6.24 17.16 14.82
CA ALA A 119 -6.80 17.24 16.17
C ALA A 119 -5.78 17.02 17.31
N GLY A 120 -4.49 16.83 17.00
CA GLY A 120 -3.43 16.59 17.98
C GLY A 120 -3.43 15.18 18.60
N LYS A 121 -4.24 14.27 18.07
CA LYS A 121 -4.39 12.89 18.56
C LYS A 121 -3.38 11.96 17.88
N TYR A 122 -2.10 12.24 18.09
CA TYR A 122 -1.01 11.62 17.31
C TYR A 122 -0.94 10.09 17.41
N GLN A 123 -1.27 9.50 18.57
CA GLN A 123 -1.30 8.04 18.70
C GLN A 123 -2.47 7.42 17.93
N GLU A 124 -3.67 7.98 18.04
CA GLU A 124 -4.84 7.53 17.26
C GLU A 124 -4.60 7.69 15.76
N ALA A 125 -3.97 8.81 15.36
CA ALA A 125 -3.58 9.07 13.98
C ALA A 125 -2.60 8.01 13.46
N LEU A 126 -1.54 7.71 14.23
CA LEU A 126 -0.57 6.68 13.89
C LEU A 126 -1.21 5.31 13.69
N ASP A 127 -2.14 4.94 14.59
CA ASP A 127 -2.84 3.65 14.53
C ASP A 127 -3.73 3.57 13.29
N ALA A 128 -4.44 4.65 12.94
CA ALA A 128 -5.24 4.73 11.72
C ALA A 128 -4.36 4.67 10.45
N LEU A 129 -3.30 5.48 10.37
CA LEU A 129 -2.43 5.55 9.19
C LEU A 129 -1.72 4.22 8.91
N LYS A 130 -1.40 3.42 9.94
CA LYS A 130 -0.81 2.09 9.77
C LYS A 130 -1.76 1.06 9.16
N GLN A 131 -3.07 1.28 9.21
CA GLN A 131 -4.07 0.42 8.55
C GLN A 131 -4.19 0.74 7.05
N PHE A 132 -3.74 1.90 6.61
CA PHE A 132 -3.75 2.27 5.20
C PHE A 132 -2.73 1.44 4.41
N ALA A 133 -3.20 0.75 3.38
CA ALA A 133 -2.37 0.01 2.45
C ALA A 133 -2.41 0.68 1.07
N ALA A 134 -1.26 1.17 0.62
CA ALA A 134 -1.06 1.61 -0.75
C ALA A 134 0.31 1.15 -1.26
N LYS A 135 0.38 0.92 -2.57
CA LYS A 135 1.60 0.51 -3.27
C LYS A 135 2.07 1.54 -4.28
N ASP A 136 1.36 2.65 -4.43
CA ASP A 136 1.73 3.70 -5.37
C ASP A 136 2.81 4.63 -4.80
N ALA A 137 3.54 5.28 -5.69
CA ALA A 137 4.68 6.13 -5.37
C ALA A 137 4.30 7.58 -4.98
N TYR A 138 3.01 7.88 -4.79
CA TYR A 138 2.54 9.26 -4.55
C TYR A 138 1.85 9.40 -3.19
N VAL A 139 0.83 8.58 -2.95
CA VAL A 139 0.05 8.57 -1.70
C VAL A 139 0.82 7.84 -0.61
N ALA A 140 1.36 6.66 -0.90
CA ALA A 140 2.02 5.85 0.11
C ALA A 140 3.23 6.56 0.77
N PRO A 141 4.11 7.27 0.04
CA PRO A 141 5.18 8.07 0.66
C PRO A 141 4.64 9.20 1.55
N SER A 142 3.57 9.87 1.14
CA SER A 142 2.97 10.97 1.89
C SER A 142 2.37 10.49 3.21
N ILE A 143 1.70 9.35 3.21
CA ILE A 143 1.20 8.70 4.44
C ILE A 143 2.35 8.22 5.31
N GLN A 144 3.40 7.64 4.71
CA GLN A 144 4.59 7.22 5.45
C GLN A 144 5.34 8.40 6.08
N ARG A 145 5.35 9.58 5.43
CA ARG A 145 5.85 10.84 5.99
C ARG A 145 4.98 11.30 7.16
N LEU A 146 3.66 11.27 7.04
CA LEU A 146 2.74 11.66 8.12
C LEU A 146 2.85 10.72 9.34
N ILE A 147 3.10 9.44 9.12
CA ILE A 147 3.47 8.49 10.20
C ILE A 147 4.74 8.97 10.92
N GLY A 148 5.75 9.44 10.18
CA GLY A 148 6.94 10.06 10.76
C GLY A 148 6.62 11.33 11.56
N ASP A 149 5.72 12.17 11.04
CA ASP A 149 5.23 13.36 11.73
C ASP A 149 4.53 12.99 13.05
N CYS A 150 3.70 11.94 13.07
CA CYS A 150 3.08 11.41 14.30
C CYS A 150 4.14 10.96 15.31
N TYR A 151 5.13 10.16 14.88
CA TYR A 151 6.22 9.73 15.74
C TYR A 151 7.00 10.91 16.32
N ALA A 152 7.28 11.93 15.51
CA ALA A 152 7.99 13.12 15.97
C ALA A 152 7.22 13.88 17.05
N GLN A 153 5.90 14.02 16.89
CA GLN A 153 5.02 14.68 17.87
C GLN A 153 4.88 13.86 19.17
N LEU A 154 4.97 12.53 19.08
CA LEU A 154 5.02 11.63 20.24
C LEU A 154 6.39 11.59 20.92
N GLY A 155 7.38 12.34 20.43
CA GLY A 155 8.75 12.33 20.95
C GLY A 155 9.58 11.10 20.54
N GLN A 156 9.03 10.24 19.69
CA GLN A 156 9.68 9.03 19.18
C GLN A 156 10.59 9.37 17.98
N ILE A 157 11.61 10.20 18.23
CA ILE A 157 12.43 10.81 17.17
C ILE A 157 13.16 9.78 16.30
N LYS A 158 13.59 8.65 16.89
CA LYS A 158 14.24 7.56 16.13
C LYS A 158 13.29 6.92 15.12
N ASP A 159 12.06 6.62 15.53
CA ASP A 159 11.05 6.03 14.65
C ASP A 159 10.61 7.04 13.58
N ALA A 160 10.55 8.33 13.93
CA ALA A 160 10.30 9.41 12.99
C ALA A 160 11.37 9.45 11.89
N ALA A 161 12.66 9.44 12.25
CA ALA A 161 13.77 9.43 11.29
C ALA A 161 13.66 8.26 10.29
N SER A 162 13.43 7.04 10.80
CA SER A 162 13.26 5.86 9.96
C SER A 162 12.00 5.93 9.08
N ALA A 163 10.91 6.48 9.57
CA ALA A 163 9.69 6.68 8.78
C ALA A 163 9.91 7.69 7.64
N TYR A 164 10.63 8.78 7.89
CA TYR A 164 10.95 9.77 6.86
C TYR A 164 11.92 9.23 5.80
N GLU A 165 12.97 8.51 6.18
CA GLU A 165 13.86 7.84 5.21
C GLU A 165 13.09 6.84 4.35
N LYS A 166 12.19 6.06 4.97
CA LYS A 166 11.32 5.13 4.23
C LYS A 166 10.40 5.88 3.26
N ALA A 167 9.80 6.99 3.68
CA ALA A 167 8.99 7.82 2.80
C ALA A 167 9.79 8.35 1.60
N ALA A 168 11.01 8.85 1.84
CA ALA A 168 11.89 9.30 0.78
C ALA A 168 12.24 8.18 -0.22
N SER A 169 12.58 7.00 0.29
CA SER A 169 12.88 5.83 -0.53
C SER A 169 11.68 5.31 -1.32
N MET A 170 10.46 5.41 -0.78
CA MET A 170 9.25 4.98 -1.48
C MET A 170 8.86 5.93 -2.63
N ALA A 171 9.09 7.23 -2.45
CA ALA A 171 8.82 8.23 -3.48
C ALA A 171 9.85 8.17 -4.60
N ASP A 172 11.13 8.19 -4.23
CA ASP A 172 12.28 8.24 -5.11
C ASP A 172 12.15 9.25 -6.28
N ASN A 173 11.61 10.44 -5.98
CA ASN A 173 11.41 11.51 -6.95
C ASN A 173 11.59 12.89 -6.31
N ASP A 174 11.83 13.89 -7.16
CA ASP A 174 12.10 15.27 -6.74
C ASP A 174 10.93 15.93 -5.99
N ALA A 175 9.69 15.47 -6.18
CA ALA A 175 8.52 16.13 -5.63
C ALA A 175 8.29 15.83 -4.14
N ILE A 176 8.75 14.67 -3.65
CA ILE A 176 8.45 14.22 -2.28
C ILE A 176 9.73 13.88 -1.51
N ALA A 177 10.68 13.18 -2.13
CA ALA A 177 11.83 12.64 -1.41
C ALA A 177 12.70 13.70 -0.70
N PRO A 178 13.00 14.87 -1.30
CA PRO A 178 13.81 15.90 -0.65
C PRO A 178 13.23 16.39 0.67
N SER A 179 11.93 16.71 0.70
CA SER A 179 11.25 17.17 1.92
C SER A 179 11.30 16.13 3.05
N CYS A 180 11.17 14.85 2.71
CA CYS A 180 11.29 13.74 3.65
C CYS A 180 12.73 13.60 4.17
N LEU A 181 13.74 13.71 3.30
CA LEU A 181 15.15 13.65 3.69
C LEU A 181 15.54 14.80 4.62
N ILE A 182 15.00 16.00 4.41
CA ILE A 182 15.20 17.13 5.34
C ILE A 182 14.64 16.79 6.72
N LYS A 183 13.40 16.30 6.79
CA LYS A 183 12.77 15.89 8.06
C LYS A 183 13.56 14.78 8.77
N ALA A 184 14.08 13.81 8.01
CA ALA A 184 14.96 12.77 8.54
C ALA A 184 16.26 13.36 9.09
N GLY A 185 16.91 14.26 8.36
CA GLY A 185 18.11 14.96 8.80
C GLY A 185 17.89 15.73 10.11
N HIS A 186 16.79 16.50 10.21
CA HIS A 186 16.47 17.24 11.44
C HIS A 186 16.24 16.28 12.61
N ALA A 187 15.64 15.11 12.37
CA ALA A 187 15.48 14.07 13.38
C ALA A 187 16.84 13.49 13.82
N TYR A 188 17.77 13.24 12.90
CA TYR A 188 19.11 12.77 13.21
C TYR A 188 19.95 13.79 13.97
N GLU A 189 19.85 15.08 13.65
CA GLU A 189 20.48 16.15 14.44
C GLU A 189 19.96 16.14 15.89
N LYS A 190 18.64 15.98 16.10
CA LYS A 190 18.05 15.86 17.45
C LYS A 190 18.49 14.60 18.20
N LEU A 191 18.82 13.53 17.49
CA LEU A 191 19.36 12.29 18.05
C LEU A 191 20.86 12.37 18.35
N GLY A 192 21.52 13.48 18.02
CA GLY A 192 22.96 13.64 18.20
C GLY A 192 23.79 12.94 17.13
N ASP A 193 23.21 12.66 15.95
CA ASP A 193 23.89 12.07 14.80
C ASP A 193 23.97 13.07 13.62
N PRO A 194 24.78 14.14 13.75
CA PRO A 194 24.95 15.13 12.69
C PRO A 194 25.64 14.57 11.45
N LYS A 195 26.36 13.44 11.57
CA LYS A 195 27.01 12.76 10.43
C LYS A 195 25.96 12.20 9.49
N LYS A 196 25.02 11.43 10.04
CA LYS A 196 23.90 10.88 9.26
C LYS A 196 23.02 11.99 8.68
N ALA A 197 22.76 13.05 9.44
CA ALA A 197 22.02 14.21 8.93
C ALA A 197 22.72 14.86 7.73
N LEU A 198 24.03 15.09 7.83
CA LEU A 198 24.84 15.66 6.75
C LEU A 198 24.79 14.80 5.48
N GLU A 199 24.91 13.48 5.60
CA GLU A 199 24.79 12.56 4.46
C GLU A 199 23.44 12.71 3.74
N LEU A 200 22.33 12.78 4.50
CA LEU A 200 20.99 12.95 3.95
C LEU A 200 20.85 14.29 3.23
N TYR A 201 21.31 15.38 3.84
CA TYR A 201 21.26 16.71 3.20
C TYR A 201 22.10 16.80 1.93
N GLN A 202 23.31 16.22 1.93
CA GLN A 202 24.16 16.16 0.74
C GLN A 202 23.51 15.34 -0.38
N SER A 203 22.81 14.26 -0.03
CA SER A 203 22.10 13.44 -1.03
C SER A 203 21.03 14.23 -1.78
N ILE A 204 20.43 15.26 -1.17
CA ILE A 204 19.48 16.14 -1.85
C ILE A 204 20.18 16.91 -2.98
N LYS A 205 21.37 17.46 -2.72
CA LYS A 205 22.12 18.22 -3.74
C LYS A 205 22.66 17.36 -4.88
N THR A 206 22.88 16.06 -4.64
CA THR A 206 23.46 15.17 -5.66
C THR A 206 22.39 14.39 -6.42
N LYS A 207 21.37 13.87 -5.74
CA LYS A 207 20.34 13.01 -6.33
C LYS A 207 19.09 13.78 -6.78
N TYR A 208 18.72 14.84 -6.07
CA TYR A 208 17.50 15.61 -6.29
C TYR A 208 17.80 17.08 -6.60
N TYR A 209 18.84 17.32 -7.42
CA TYR A 209 19.42 18.65 -7.68
C TYR A 209 18.47 19.65 -8.37
N THR A 210 17.41 19.15 -9.00
CA THR A 210 16.32 19.93 -9.63
C THR A 210 15.21 20.31 -8.66
N ALA A 211 15.16 19.72 -7.47
CA ALA A 211 14.16 20.06 -6.46
C ALA A 211 14.43 21.44 -5.83
N PRO A 212 13.38 22.22 -5.50
CA PRO A 212 13.53 23.49 -4.79
C PRO A 212 14.36 23.38 -3.51
N GLU A 213 14.20 22.27 -2.78
CA GLU A 213 14.90 21.95 -1.54
C GLU A 213 16.42 21.90 -1.70
N ALA A 214 16.94 21.53 -2.88
CA ALA A 214 18.37 21.49 -3.13
C ALA A 214 19.03 22.89 -3.04
N GLN A 215 18.25 23.96 -3.23
CA GLN A 215 18.71 25.35 -3.07
C GLN A 215 18.66 25.81 -1.61
N THR A 216 17.72 25.29 -0.82
CA THR A 216 17.49 25.74 0.56
C THR A 216 18.20 24.90 1.61
N VAL A 217 18.60 23.66 1.29
CA VAL A 217 19.24 22.72 2.23
C VAL A 217 20.67 23.15 2.63
N GLU A 218 21.26 24.15 1.97
CA GLU A 218 22.62 24.62 2.26
C GLU A 218 22.79 25.03 3.74
N ALA A 219 21.77 25.68 4.32
CA ALA A 219 21.80 26.06 5.73
C ALA A 219 21.84 24.85 6.67
N ASP A 220 21.14 23.77 6.30
CA ASP A 220 21.16 22.51 7.04
C ASP A 220 22.51 21.80 6.92
N ILE A 221 23.14 21.82 5.73
CA ILE A 221 24.49 21.27 5.49
C ILE A 221 25.53 21.99 6.33
N ILE A 222 25.52 23.32 6.34
CA ILE A 222 26.48 24.14 7.12
C ILE A 222 26.35 23.81 8.61
N ARG A 223 25.11 23.76 9.12
CA ARG A 223 24.83 23.48 10.52
C ARG A 223 25.28 22.07 10.91
N ALA A 224 24.93 21.05 10.12
CA ALA A 224 25.34 19.67 10.37
C ALA A 224 26.87 19.52 10.30
N THR A 225 27.52 20.14 9.31
CA THR A 225 29.00 20.12 9.18
C THR A 225 29.69 20.68 10.42
N ALA A 226 29.21 21.81 10.96
CA ALA A 226 29.78 22.40 12.18
C ALA A 226 29.61 21.51 13.42
N ALA A 227 28.59 20.65 13.43
CA ALA A 227 28.30 19.69 14.50
C ALA A 227 29.07 18.36 14.36
N VAL A 228 29.56 18.02 13.16
CA VAL A 228 30.47 16.89 12.93
C VAL A 228 31.88 17.29 13.39
N LYS A 229 32.19 17.04 14.66
CA LYS A 229 33.55 17.14 15.20
C LYS A 229 34.21 15.78 15.29
#